data_AF-A0A660PMD2-F1
#
_entry.id   AF-A0A660PMD2-F1
#
_cell.length_a   1.000
_cell.length_b   1.000
_cell.length_c   1.000
_cell.angle_alpha   90.00
_cell.angle_beta   90.00
_cell.angle_gamma   90.00
#
_symmetry.space_group_name_H-M   'P 1'
#
loop_
_entity.id
_entity.type
_entity.pdbx_description
1 polymer ?
#
loop_
_entity_poly.entity_id
_entity_poly.type
_entity_poly.pdbx_seq_one_letter_code
_entity_poly.pdbx_strand_id
1 'polypeptide(L)'
;MQKTVGKNKNTDYPLDIWQKIEIVVEEKGESGTYVARIDDFNTGGIVITKPEWIGGGKFLVSNARVFVRFVKSDAMYQFPAHTRRLKDKMADKLLLYNIGSIRRLQRREFVRIDYLTKLTYTVISDLKNKNREFKWFPSQTSNISAGGVLMKVGNQIKIGDLLLLKIDNYSTMKIPRFIVACCRRLVSKGESLMAGVEFVIAEKLNKYFESEELEKLPIPVKKFDIQNQNKLVRFIFEEQIEERNKGLI
;
A
#
# COMPACT_ATOMS: atom_id res chain seq x y z
N MET A 1 25.24 -10.90 -33.50
CA MET A 1 24.20 -9.86 -33.63
C MET A 1 23.98 -9.20 -32.28
N GLN A 2 24.51 -7.99 -32.12
CA GLN A 2 24.35 -7.20 -30.89
C GLN A 2 22.92 -6.63 -30.83
N LYS A 3 22.20 -6.88 -29.73
CA LYS A 3 20.92 -6.23 -29.43
C LYS A 3 21.21 -4.80 -28.97
N THR A 4 20.92 -3.84 -29.84
CA THR A 4 20.99 -2.42 -29.52
C THR A 4 19.89 -2.09 -28.51
N VAL A 5 20.28 -1.85 -27.26
CA VAL A 5 19.39 -1.29 -26.24
C VAL A 5 19.10 0.16 -26.65
N GLY A 6 17.90 0.40 -27.17
CA GLY A 6 17.43 1.73 -27.54
C GLY A 6 17.36 2.62 -26.30
N LYS A 7 18.23 3.63 -26.25
CA LYS A 7 18.10 4.74 -25.30
C LYS A 7 16.87 5.58 -25.68
N ASN A 8 15.99 5.78 -24.70
CA ASN A 8 14.77 6.59 -24.78
C ASN A 8 15.07 8.02 -25.31
N LYS A 9 14.54 8.31 -26.50
CA LYS A 9 14.23 9.66 -26.96
C LYS A 9 12.80 9.63 -27.48
N ASN A 10 11.92 10.44 -26.91
CA ASN A 10 10.49 10.64 -27.24
C ASN A 10 9.43 9.81 -26.50
N THR A 11 9.45 9.81 -25.17
CA THR A 11 8.19 9.67 -24.41
C THR A 11 8.17 10.65 -23.24
N ASP A 12 7.22 11.59 -23.24
CA ASP A 12 6.95 12.52 -22.12
C ASP A 12 6.40 11.82 -20.86
N TYR A 13 6.48 10.49 -20.80
CA TYR A 13 5.95 9.70 -19.70
C TYR A 13 7.08 9.39 -18.71
N PRO A 14 6.92 9.67 -17.42
CA PRO A 14 7.82 9.19 -16.39
C PRO A 14 7.53 7.70 -16.14
N LEU A 15 7.74 6.85 -17.15
CA LEU A 15 7.42 5.43 -17.14
C LEU A 15 8.65 4.61 -17.57
N ASP A 16 8.83 3.46 -16.94
CA ASP A 16 9.96 2.58 -17.17
C ASP A 16 9.50 1.26 -17.81
N ILE A 17 10.35 0.65 -18.65
CA ILE A 17 10.11 -0.70 -19.16
C ILE A 17 10.04 -1.68 -17.98
N TRP A 18 9.18 -2.69 -18.07
CA TRP A 18 8.83 -3.65 -17.01
C TRP A 18 8.12 -3.09 -15.79
N GLN A 19 7.84 -1.79 -15.76
CA GLN A 19 7.05 -1.17 -14.70
C GLN A 19 5.63 -1.72 -14.70
N LYS A 20 5.16 -2.08 -13.51
CA LYS A 20 3.77 -2.50 -13.27
C LYS A 20 2.85 -1.29 -13.35
N ILE A 21 1.76 -1.42 -14.08
CA ILE A 21 0.69 -0.43 -14.20
C ILE A 21 -0.67 -1.07 -13.91
N GLU A 22 -1.63 -0.25 -13.50
CA GLU A 22 -3.05 -0.62 -13.44
C GLU A 22 -3.78 0.03 -14.60
N ILE A 23 -4.68 -0.71 -15.23
CA ILE A 23 -5.58 -0.24 -16.28
C ILE A 23 -6.99 -0.28 -15.71
N VAL A 24 -7.62 0.88 -15.66
CA VAL A 24 -8.93 1.05 -15.04
C VAL A 24 -9.92 1.45 -16.11
N VAL A 25 -10.94 0.63 -16.30
CA VAL A 25 -12.10 0.91 -17.16
C VAL A 25 -13.20 1.43 -16.24
N GLU A 26 -13.75 2.60 -16.54
CA GLU A 26 -14.86 3.21 -15.79
C GLU A 26 -15.97 3.60 -16.78
N GLU A 27 -17.17 3.10 -16.57
CA GLU A 27 -18.35 3.44 -17.38
C GLU A 27 -19.62 3.35 -16.53
N LYS A 28 -20.46 4.40 -16.54
CA LYS A 28 -21.78 4.43 -15.87
C LYS A 28 -21.76 3.99 -14.40
N GLY A 29 -20.71 4.36 -13.66
CA GLY A 29 -20.58 4.07 -12.23
C GLY A 29 -20.01 2.69 -11.90
N GLU A 30 -19.79 1.83 -12.89
CA GLU A 30 -19.07 0.57 -12.73
C GLU A 30 -17.59 0.73 -13.10
N SER A 31 -16.75 -0.06 -12.46
CA SER A 31 -15.32 -0.09 -12.77
C SER A 31 -14.78 -1.51 -12.89
N GLY A 32 -13.71 -1.65 -13.67
CA GLY A 32 -12.93 -2.87 -13.83
C GLY A 32 -11.45 -2.52 -13.78
N THR A 33 -10.68 -3.26 -12.98
CA THR A 33 -9.25 -3.02 -12.80
C THR A 33 -8.45 -4.21 -13.29
N TYR A 34 -7.44 -3.90 -14.11
CA TYR A 34 -6.50 -4.85 -14.67
C TYR A 34 -5.08 -4.44 -14.32
N VAL A 35 -4.18 -5.42 -14.28
CA VAL A 35 -2.75 -5.20 -14.11
C VAL A 35 -2.02 -5.60 -15.39
N ALA A 36 -1.04 -4.80 -15.79
CA ALA A 36 -0.13 -5.13 -16.88
C ALA A 36 1.28 -4.64 -16.55
N ARG A 37 2.24 -4.99 -17.38
CA ARG A 37 3.59 -4.42 -17.38
C ARG A 37 3.84 -3.68 -18.69
N ILE A 38 4.62 -2.61 -18.61
CA ILE A 38 5.15 -1.94 -19.79
C ILE A 38 6.16 -2.87 -20.45
N ASP A 39 5.91 -3.21 -21.70
CA ASP A 39 6.75 -4.08 -22.51
C ASP A 39 7.70 -3.25 -23.37
N ASP A 40 7.19 -2.18 -23.99
CA ASP A 40 7.97 -1.29 -24.87
C ASP A 40 7.30 0.08 -25.04
N PHE A 41 8.01 1.01 -25.66
CA PHE A 41 7.49 2.29 -26.14
C PHE A 41 7.69 2.40 -27.65
N ASN A 42 6.64 2.75 -28.38
CA ASN A 42 6.74 3.01 -29.81
C ASN A 42 6.13 4.37 -30.18
N THR A 43 6.23 4.75 -31.45
CA THR A 43 5.67 6.02 -31.96
C THR A 43 4.17 6.16 -31.76
N GLY A 44 3.46 5.03 -31.60
CA GLY A 44 2.04 5.00 -31.28
C GLY A 44 1.73 5.07 -29.78
N GLY A 45 2.67 4.90 -28.88
CA GLY A 45 2.42 4.96 -27.44
C GLY A 45 3.06 3.81 -26.67
N ILE A 46 2.39 3.38 -25.60
CA ILE A 46 2.96 2.44 -24.62
C ILE A 46 2.48 1.03 -24.93
N VAL A 47 3.40 0.14 -25.26
CA VAL A 47 3.11 -1.29 -25.47
C VAL A 47 3.12 -1.98 -24.11
N ILE A 48 2.09 -2.77 -23.85
CA ILE A 48 1.90 -3.48 -22.59
C ILE A 48 1.67 -4.96 -22.81
N THR A 49 2.02 -5.74 -21.79
CA THR A 49 1.65 -7.15 -21.71
C THR A 49 0.13 -7.32 -21.68
N LYS A 50 -0.35 -8.55 -21.91
CA LYS A 50 -1.76 -8.92 -21.72
C LYS A 50 -2.23 -8.48 -20.32
N PRO A 51 -3.29 -7.66 -20.20
CA PRO A 51 -3.82 -7.25 -18.91
C PRO A 51 -4.50 -8.40 -18.20
N GLU A 52 -4.18 -8.56 -16.92
CA GLU A 52 -4.76 -9.55 -16.02
C GLU A 52 -5.82 -8.87 -15.15
N TRP A 53 -7.03 -9.43 -15.10
CA TRP A 53 -8.11 -8.88 -14.28
C TRP A 53 -7.80 -9.08 -12.79
N ILE A 54 -7.97 -8.03 -11.99
CA ILE A 54 -7.75 -8.08 -10.53
C ILE A 54 -8.97 -7.65 -9.71
N GLY A 55 -10.04 -7.16 -10.33
CA GLY A 55 -11.28 -6.83 -9.63
C GLY A 55 -12.23 -5.90 -10.40
N GLY A 56 -13.44 -5.75 -9.88
CA GLY A 56 -14.49 -4.90 -10.46
C GLY A 56 -15.44 -5.64 -11.41
N GLY A 57 -16.53 -4.98 -11.81
CA GLY A 57 -17.60 -5.55 -12.64
C GLY A 57 -17.46 -5.30 -14.15
N LYS A 58 -16.54 -4.40 -14.57
CA LYS A 58 -16.44 -3.99 -15.99
C LYS A 58 -15.33 -4.72 -16.73
N PHE A 59 -15.66 -5.27 -17.90
CA PHE A 59 -14.68 -5.90 -18.76
C PHE A 59 -13.90 -4.90 -19.64
N LEU A 60 -12.61 -5.16 -19.82
CA LEU A 60 -11.77 -4.45 -20.78
C LEU A 60 -12.13 -4.89 -22.21
N VAL A 61 -12.86 -4.02 -22.91
CA VAL A 61 -13.20 -4.20 -24.33
C VAL A 61 -12.12 -3.60 -25.23
N SER A 62 -12.10 -4.04 -26.49
CA SER A 62 -11.22 -3.46 -27.51
C SER A 62 -11.55 -1.98 -27.73
N ASN A 63 -10.51 -1.15 -27.91
CA ASN A 63 -10.64 0.31 -28.12
C ASN A 63 -11.29 1.07 -26.95
N ALA A 64 -11.30 0.48 -25.75
CA ALA A 64 -11.83 1.12 -24.57
C ALA A 64 -11.04 2.40 -24.21
N ARG A 65 -11.77 3.42 -23.75
CA ARG A 65 -11.18 4.50 -22.97
C ARG A 65 -10.88 3.97 -21.57
N VAL A 66 -9.65 4.17 -21.12
CA VAL A 66 -9.15 3.68 -19.83
C VAL A 66 -8.40 4.78 -19.09
N PHE A 67 -8.21 4.56 -17.81
CA PHE A 67 -7.22 5.28 -17.02
C PHE A 67 -6.04 4.36 -16.71
N VAL A 68 -4.85 4.82 -17.07
CA VAL A 68 -3.61 4.14 -16.73
C VAL A 68 -3.12 4.73 -15.41
N ARG A 69 -2.95 3.89 -14.39
CA ARG A 69 -2.39 4.28 -13.09
C ARG A 69 -1.04 3.62 -12.88
N PHE A 70 -0.10 4.36 -12.32
CA PHE A 70 1.21 3.84 -11.97
C PHE A 70 1.74 4.51 -10.71
N VAL A 71 2.62 3.82 -10.00
CA VAL A 71 3.18 4.29 -8.73
C VAL A 71 4.61 4.75 -8.97
N LYS A 72 4.95 5.93 -8.43
CA LYS A 72 6.33 6.39 -8.21
C LYS A 72 6.57 6.52 -6.69
N SER A 73 7.78 6.91 -6.31
CA SER A 73 8.18 7.04 -4.90
C SER A 73 7.28 8.00 -4.12
N ASP A 74 6.87 9.10 -4.74
CA ASP A 74 6.12 10.17 -4.09
C ASP A 74 4.60 9.96 -4.10
N ALA A 75 4.05 9.47 -5.22
CA ALA A 75 2.61 9.35 -5.42
C ALA A 75 2.22 8.31 -6.47
N MET A 76 0.91 8.09 -6.57
CA MET A 76 0.34 7.44 -7.74
C MET A 76 0.04 8.51 -8.78
N TYR A 77 0.23 8.19 -10.04
CA TYR A 77 -0.08 9.04 -11.17
C TYR A 77 -1.12 8.36 -12.03
N GLN A 78 -1.92 9.15 -12.74
CA GLN A 78 -2.94 8.67 -13.66
C GLN A 78 -3.00 9.51 -14.92
N PHE A 79 -3.21 8.89 -16.08
CA PHE A 79 -3.58 9.58 -17.32
C PHE A 79 -4.67 8.79 -18.06
N PRO A 80 -5.53 9.45 -18.85
CA PRO A 80 -6.49 8.77 -19.71
C PRO A 80 -5.80 8.22 -20.97
N ALA A 81 -6.18 7.04 -21.43
CA ALA A 81 -5.68 6.44 -22.66
C ALA A 81 -6.78 5.70 -23.43
N HIS A 82 -6.53 5.41 -24.71
CA HIS A 82 -7.27 4.39 -25.45
C HIS A 82 -6.43 3.13 -25.61
N THR A 83 -7.08 1.97 -25.52
CA THR A 83 -6.44 0.69 -25.83
C THR A 83 -6.54 0.38 -27.32
N ARG A 84 -5.59 -0.40 -27.86
CA ARG A 84 -5.70 -1.01 -29.19
C ARG A 84 -4.96 -2.33 -29.17
N ARG A 85 -5.57 -3.39 -29.69
CA ARG A 85 -4.87 -4.66 -29.83
C ARG A 85 -3.80 -4.53 -30.92
N LEU A 86 -2.59 -5.00 -30.63
CA LEU A 86 -1.57 -5.19 -31.65
C LEU A 86 -1.79 -6.57 -32.28
N LYS A 87 -1.83 -6.61 -33.61
CA LYS A 87 -1.81 -7.88 -34.35
C LYS A 87 -0.37 -8.38 -34.39
N ASP A 88 0.08 -8.99 -33.30
CA ASP A 88 1.38 -9.66 -33.24
C ASP A 88 1.17 -11.18 -33.23
N LYS A 89 1.94 -11.91 -34.04
CA LYS A 89 1.76 -13.36 -34.27
C LYS A 89 2.18 -14.22 -33.07
N MET A 90 2.84 -13.64 -32.06
CA MET A 90 3.42 -14.38 -30.94
C MET A 90 2.90 -13.97 -29.55
N ALA A 91 2.16 -12.87 -29.38
CA ALA A 91 1.61 -12.47 -28.08
C ALA A 91 0.40 -11.51 -28.16
N ASP A 92 -0.57 -11.69 -27.24
CA ASP A 92 -1.66 -10.74 -26.98
C ASP A 92 -1.12 -9.45 -26.34
N LYS A 93 -0.53 -8.57 -27.13
CA LYS A 93 -0.07 -7.24 -26.68
C LYS A 93 -1.14 -6.18 -26.94
N LEU A 94 -1.18 -5.20 -26.04
CA LEU A 94 -2.03 -4.02 -26.16
C LEU A 94 -1.17 -2.77 -26.26
N LEU A 95 -1.63 -1.82 -27.06
CA LEU A 95 -1.05 -0.49 -27.20
C LEU A 95 -1.96 0.51 -26.49
N LEU A 96 -1.36 1.37 -25.67
CA LEU A 96 -2.01 2.45 -24.97
C LEU A 96 -1.62 3.78 -25.63
N TYR A 97 -2.61 4.47 -26.19
CA TYR A 97 -2.47 5.81 -26.73
C TYR A 97 -2.94 6.80 -25.65
N ASN A 98 -2.03 7.58 -25.08
CA ASN A 98 -2.42 8.63 -24.15
C ASN A 98 -3.29 9.68 -24.86
N ILE A 99 -4.36 10.12 -24.19
CA ILE A 99 -5.29 11.12 -24.71
C ILE A 99 -5.47 12.31 -23.76
N GLY A 100 -4.59 12.50 -22.77
CA GLY A 100 -4.68 13.63 -21.88
C GLY A 100 -3.48 13.82 -20.97
N SER A 101 -3.60 14.78 -20.06
CA SER A 101 -2.53 15.10 -19.12
C SER A 101 -2.39 14.06 -18.02
N ILE A 102 -1.15 13.81 -17.60
CA ILE A 102 -0.86 13.07 -16.39
C ILE A 102 -1.28 13.92 -15.18
N ARG A 103 -2.02 13.31 -14.25
CA ARG A 103 -2.39 13.90 -12.96
C ARG A 103 -1.81 13.09 -11.81
N ARG A 104 -1.37 13.79 -10.78
CA ARG A 104 -0.94 13.20 -9.50
C ARG A 104 -2.17 12.85 -8.65
N LEU A 105 -2.16 11.66 -8.06
CA LEU A 105 -3.21 11.16 -7.17
C LEU A 105 -2.63 10.86 -5.78
N GLN A 106 -2.93 11.74 -4.83
CA GLN A 106 -2.60 11.54 -3.42
C GLN A 106 -3.59 10.57 -2.78
N ARG A 107 -3.20 9.30 -2.62
CA ARG A 107 -4.04 8.25 -2.01
C ARG A 107 -3.81 8.00 -0.53
N ARG A 108 -2.73 8.57 0.04
CA ARG A 108 -2.39 8.39 1.45
C ARG A 108 -2.84 9.61 2.22
N GLU A 109 -3.71 9.36 3.20
CA GLU A 109 -4.13 10.34 4.20
C GLU A 109 -2.95 10.76 5.09
N PHE A 110 -2.01 9.84 5.33
CA PHE A 110 -0.86 10.07 6.20
C PHE A 110 0.47 9.92 5.47
N VAL A 111 1.41 10.82 5.79
CA VAL A 111 2.81 10.72 5.38
C VAL A 111 3.46 9.48 5.99
N ARG A 112 4.40 8.88 5.26
CA ARG A 112 5.23 7.77 5.72
C ARG A 112 6.69 8.19 5.75
N ILE A 113 7.39 7.77 6.79
CA ILE A 113 8.84 7.87 6.91
C ILE A 113 9.41 6.47 7.12
N ASP A 114 10.60 6.22 6.60
CA ASP A 114 11.38 5.05 6.99
C ASP A 114 11.83 5.26 8.43
N TYR A 115 11.37 4.38 9.32
CA TYR A 115 11.62 4.49 10.75
C TYR A 115 11.72 3.07 11.28
N LEU A 116 12.93 2.69 11.70
CA LEU A 116 13.24 1.38 12.23
C LEU A 116 13.06 1.41 13.75
N THR A 117 12.00 0.80 14.25
CA THR A 117 11.80 0.61 15.69
C THR A 117 11.39 -0.82 15.99
N LYS A 118 11.83 -1.31 17.16
CA LYS A 118 11.46 -2.63 17.67
C LYS A 118 10.05 -2.60 18.21
N LEU A 119 9.35 -3.71 18.02
CA LEU A 119 8.03 -3.92 18.58
C LEU A 119 7.81 -5.42 18.79
N THR A 120 6.88 -5.77 19.68
CA THR A 120 6.33 -7.13 19.73
C THR A 120 4.87 -7.12 19.33
N TYR A 121 4.41 -8.20 18.71
CA TYR A 121 3.01 -8.34 18.33
C TYR A 121 2.45 -9.69 18.75
N THR A 122 1.14 -9.77 18.84
CA THR A 122 0.39 -11.01 19.01
C THR A 122 -0.90 -10.94 18.20
N VAL A 123 -1.40 -12.08 17.74
CA VAL A 123 -2.69 -12.16 17.05
C VAL A 123 -3.79 -12.17 18.10
N ILE A 124 -4.70 -11.20 18.02
CA ILE A 124 -5.91 -11.16 18.83
C ILE A 124 -6.86 -12.19 18.21
N SER A 125 -6.85 -13.40 18.76
CA SER A 125 -7.76 -14.47 18.38
C SER A 125 -8.53 -14.91 19.62
N ASP A 126 -9.85 -15.00 19.49
CA ASP A 126 -10.77 -15.48 20.52
C ASP A 126 -10.50 -14.90 21.92
N LEU A 127 -10.90 -13.64 22.12
CA LEU A 127 -10.85 -12.99 23.43
C LEU A 127 -11.86 -13.58 24.42
N LYS A 128 -12.74 -14.52 24.02
CA LYS A 128 -13.73 -15.12 24.92
C LYS A 128 -13.07 -16.04 25.94
N ASN A 129 -11.97 -16.69 25.57
CA ASN A 129 -11.21 -17.57 26.46
C ASN A 129 -10.37 -16.81 27.49
N LYS A 130 -10.81 -16.79 28.76
CA LYS A 130 -10.20 -16.03 29.87
C LYS A 130 -8.79 -16.49 30.27
N ASN A 131 -8.38 -17.72 29.93
CA ASN A 131 -7.10 -18.30 30.36
C ASN A 131 -6.01 -18.24 29.28
N ARG A 132 -6.22 -17.48 28.22
CA ARG A 132 -5.29 -17.47 27.09
C ARG A 132 -4.15 -16.49 27.33
N GLU A 133 -2.94 -17.01 27.41
CA GLU A 133 -1.74 -16.18 27.38
C GLU A 133 -1.46 -15.69 25.95
N PHE A 134 -1.14 -14.41 25.82
CA PHE A 134 -0.70 -13.85 24.56
C PHE A 134 0.68 -14.41 24.18
N LYS A 135 0.75 -15.13 23.06
CA LYS A 135 2.03 -15.50 22.45
C LYS A 135 2.58 -14.28 21.70
N TRP A 136 3.60 -13.65 22.28
CA TRP A 136 4.26 -12.48 21.71
C TRP A 136 5.39 -12.87 20.76
N PHE A 137 5.46 -12.17 19.63
CA PHE A 137 6.50 -12.34 18.63
C PHE A 137 7.28 -11.04 18.46
N PRO A 138 8.63 -11.09 18.47
CA PRO A 138 9.44 -9.92 18.18
C PRO A 138 9.32 -9.52 16.70
N SER A 139 9.47 -8.22 16.44
CA SER A 139 9.41 -7.62 15.12
C SER A 139 10.15 -6.29 15.09
N GLN A 140 10.23 -5.72 13.90
CA GLN A 140 10.71 -4.38 13.65
C GLN A 140 9.89 -3.75 12.52
N THR A 141 9.67 -2.44 12.60
CA THR A 141 9.10 -1.66 11.51
C THR A 141 10.14 -1.46 10.39
N SER A 142 9.67 -1.27 9.16
CA SER A 142 10.44 -0.71 8.04
C SER A 142 10.04 0.75 7.80
N ASN A 143 8.76 1.08 7.95
CA ASN A 143 8.26 2.44 7.90
C ASN A 143 7.03 2.60 8.78
N ILE A 144 6.71 3.86 9.07
CA ILE A 144 5.57 4.26 9.87
C ILE A 144 4.82 5.43 9.23
N SER A 145 3.51 5.44 9.45
CA SER A 145 2.61 6.57 9.28
C SER A 145 1.70 6.69 10.51
N ALA A 146 0.97 7.80 10.63
CA ALA A 146 -0.03 7.93 11.70
C ALA A 146 -1.21 6.94 11.54
N GLY A 147 -1.41 6.39 10.34
CA GLY A 147 -2.40 5.37 10.08
C GLY A 147 -1.92 3.93 10.28
N GLY A 148 -0.63 3.68 10.51
CA GLY A 148 -0.12 2.31 10.60
C GLY A 148 1.35 2.14 10.23
N VAL A 149 1.82 0.89 10.24
CA VAL A 149 3.23 0.53 9.99
C VAL A 149 3.37 -0.56 8.94
N LEU A 150 4.54 -0.61 8.30
CA LEU A 150 5.02 -1.80 7.63
C LEU A 150 5.99 -2.50 8.58
N MET A 151 5.72 -3.74 8.97
CA MET A 151 6.51 -4.47 9.96
C MET A 151 6.81 -5.90 9.51
N LYS A 152 7.91 -6.48 10.00
CA LYS A 152 8.26 -7.87 9.74
C LYS A 152 7.31 -8.80 10.50
N VAL A 153 6.80 -9.84 9.85
CA VAL A 153 5.91 -10.82 10.48
C VAL A 153 6.34 -12.24 10.14
N GLY A 154 5.85 -13.20 10.91
CA GLY A 154 5.97 -14.62 10.58
C GLY A 154 4.83 -15.09 9.67
N ASN A 155 4.96 -16.31 9.16
CA ASN A 155 4.03 -16.90 8.18
C ASN A 155 2.63 -17.17 8.75
N GLN A 156 2.43 -17.04 10.07
CA GLN A 156 1.13 -17.24 10.72
C GLN A 156 0.14 -16.09 10.49
N ILE A 157 0.62 -14.91 10.07
CA ILE A 157 -0.24 -13.73 9.88
C ILE A 157 -0.97 -13.80 8.54
N LYS A 158 -2.26 -13.51 8.57
CA LYS A 158 -3.14 -13.41 7.41
C LYS A 158 -3.69 -11.99 7.24
N ILE A 159 -4.15 -11.68 6.03
CA ILE A 159 -4.88 -10.44 5.78
C ILE A 159 -6.20 -10.51 6.55
N GLY A 160 -6.55 -9.42 7.24
CA GLY A 160 -7.71 -9.32 8.11
C GLY A 160 -7.41 -9.55 9.60
N ASP A 161 -6.29 -10.19 9.94
CA ASP A 161 -5.93 -10.45 11.33
C ASP A 161 -5.84 -9.16 12.14
N LEU A 162 -6.43 -9.19 13.34
CA LEU A 162 -6.26 -8.15 14.34
C LEU A 162 -5.06 -8.49 15.21
N LEU A 163 -4.17 -7.52 15.33
CA LEU A 163 -2.92 -7.63 16.06
C LEU A 163 -2.94 -6.66 17.23
N LEU A 164 -2.44 -7.12 18.37
CA LEU A 164 -2.07 -6.24 19.45
C LEU A 164 -0.57 -5.97 19.33
N LEU A 165 -0.23 -4.72 19.09
CA LEU A 165 1.14 -4.25 18.96
C LEU A 165 1.61 -3.64 20.27
N LYS A 166 2.85 -3.95 20.66
CA LYS A 166 3.57 -3.32 21.76
C LYS A 166 4.81 -2.67 21.18
N ILE A 167 4.80 -1.34 21.06
CA ILE A 167 5.87 -0.56 20.44
C ILE A 167 6.85 -0.11 21.53
N ASP A 168 8.15 -0.33 21.32
CA ASP A 168 9.15 -0.05 22.36
C ASP A 168 9.35 1.45 22.57
N ASN A 169 9.42 2.24 21.50
CA ASN A 169 9.63 3.70 21.55
C ASN A 169 8.34 4.53 21.70
N TYR A 170 7.28 3.95 22.29
CA TYR A 170 5.96 4.59 22.37
C TYR A 170 5.97 5.98 23.03
N SER A 171 6.84 6.20 24.02
CA SER A 171 6.98 7.47 24.73
C SER A 171 7.51 8.58 23.82
N THR A 172 8.59 8.31 23.07
CA THR A 172 9.17 9.22 22.08
C THR A 172 8.15 9.60 21.02
N MET A 173 7.39 8.60 20.54
CA MET A 173 6.35 8.77 19.54
C MET A 173 5.06 9.40 20.08
N LYS A 174 4.99 9.64 21.40
CA LYS A 174 3.84 10.22 22.10
C LYS A 174 2.53 9.44 21.87
N ILE A 175 2.63 8.12 21.81
CA ILE A 175 1.50 7.19 21.62
C ILE A 175 1.38 6.21 22.80
N PRO A 176 0.22 5.54 22.98
CA PRO A 176 0.09 4.48 23.96
C PRO A 176 1.00 3.29 23.65
N ARG A 177 1.43 2.61 24.72
CA ARG A 177 2.30 1.43 24.62
C ARG A 177 1.70 0.28 23.81
N PHE A 178 0.38 0.12 23.90
CA PHE A 178 -0.36 -0.91 23.17
C PHE A 178 -1.32 -0.29 22.17
N ILE A 179 -1.31 -0.80 20.94
CA ILE A 179 -2.19 -0.36 19.85
C ILE A 179 -2.75 -1.59 19.15
N VAL A 180 -4.04 -1.59 18.86
CA VAL A 180 -4.63 -2.60 17.98
C VAL A 180 -4.42 -2.20 16.53
N ALA A 181 -4.04 -3.15 15.70
CA ALA A 181 -3.86 -2.94 14.27
C ALA A 181 -4.48 -4.07 13.44
N CYS A 182 -5.04 -3.76 12.27
CA CYS A 182 -5.55 -4.75 11.33
C CYS A 182 -4.53 -4.98 10.21
N CYS A 183 -4.20 -6.23 9.92
CA CYS A 183 -3.37 -6.59 8.79
C CYS A 183 -4.12 -6.33 7.48
N ARG A 184 -3.67 -5.36 6.68
CA ARG A 184 -4.30 -4.97 5.42
C ARG A 184 -3.66 -5.59 4.19
N ARG A 185 -2.38 -5.95 4.30
CA ARG A 185 -1.62 -6.55 3.19
C ARG A 185 -0.40 -7.31 3.70
N LEU A 186 -0.01 -8.32 2.94
CA LEU A 186 1.26 -9.03 3.09
C LEU A 186 2.13 -8.79 1.85
N VAL A 187 3.43 -8.59 2.07
CA VAL A 187 4.41 -8.36 1.00
C VAL A 187 5.71 -9.07 1.33
N SER A 188 6.25 -9.81 0.37
CA SER A 188 7.60 -10.37 0.47
C SER A 188 8.65 -9.30 0.12
N LYS A 189 9.64 -9.10 1.00
CA LYS A 189 10.80 -8.21 0.77
C LYS A 189 12.07 -9.01 1.03
N GLY A 190 12.71 -9.49 -0.03
CA GLY A 190 13.76 -10.50 0.07
C GLY A 190 13.20 -11.77 0.70
N GLU A 191 13.90 -12.30 1.71
CA GLU A 191 13.48 -13.50 2.45
C GLU A 191 12.49 -13.20 3.58
N SER A 192 12.14 -11.93 3.83
CA SER A 192 11.26 -11.54 4.92
C SER A 192 9.84 -11.28 4.44
N LEU A 193 8.86 -11.83 5.17
CA LEU A 193 7.46 -11.47 5.04
C LEU A 193 7.17 -10.19 5.84
N MET A 194 6.53 -9.22 5.20
CA MET A 194 6.16 -7.94 5.78
C MET A 194 4.64 -7.79 5.81
N ALA A 195 4.08 -7.30 6.91
CA ALA A 195 2.68 -6.92 7.01
C ALA A 195 2.55 -5.39 6.98
N GLY A 196 1.71 -4.88 6.09
CA GLY A 196 1.19 -3.53 6.19
C GLY A 196 -0.04 -3.55 7.09
N VAL A 197 0.09 -3.02 8.29
CA VAL A 197 -0.96 -3.01 9.31
C VAL A 197 -1.50 -1.59 9.48
N GLU A 198 -2.81 -1.46 9.64
CA GLU A 198 -3.50 -0.20 9.88
C GLU A 198 -3.87 -0.11 11.36
N PHE A 199 -3.55 1.00 12.02
CA PHE A 199 -3.94 1.22 13.41
C PHE A 199 -5.45 1.42 13.54
N VAL A 200 -6.04 0.82 14.57
CA VAL A 200 -7.44 0.99 14.93
C VAL A 200 -7.51 2.02 16.05
N ILE A 201 -8.07 3.20 15.73
CA ILE A 201 -8.35 4.23 16.74
C ILE A 201 -9.46 3.77 17.70
N ALA A 202 -9.45 4.29 18.92
CA ALA A 202 -10.35 3.90 20.00
C ALA A 202 -11.83 3.93 19.58
N GLU A 203 -12.24 4.96 18.84
CA GLU A 203 -13.59 5.19 18.33
C GLU A 203 -14.04 4.16 17.29
N LYS A 204 -13.10 3.40 16.71
CA LYS A 204 -13.38 2.34 15.72
C LYS A 204 -13.25 0.93 16.31
N LEU A 205 -12.87 0.77 17.57
CA LEU A 205 -12.66 -0.56 18.16
C LEU A 205 -13.95 -1.41 18.17
N ASN A 206 -15.10 -0.79 18.37
CA ASN A 206 -16.41 -1.45 18.33
C ASN A 206 -16.79 -2.06 16.97
N LYS A 207 -16.07 -1.71 15.89
CA LYS A 207 -16.24 -2.37 14.58
C LYS A 207 -15.61 -3.76 14.53
N TYR A 208 -14.77 -4.07 15.49
CA TYR A 208 -13.90 -5.25 15.51
C TYR A 208 -14.11 -6.15 16.72
N PHE A 209 -14.69 -5.61 17.79
CA PHE A 209 -14.83 -6.29 19.07
C PHE A 209 -16.20 -6.02 19.65
N GLU A 210 -16.77 -7.05 20.26
CA GLU A 210 -17.95 -6.92 21.11
C GLU A 210 -17.58 -6.23 22.44
N SER A 211 -18.57 -5.67 23.14
CA SER A 211 -18.35 -4.93 24.39
C SER A 211 -17.55 -5.74 25.43
N GLU A 212 -17.86 -7.02 25.60
CA GLU A 212 -17.15 -7.92 26.53
C GLU A 212 -15.68 -8.18 26.12
N GLU A 213 -15.38 -8.14 24.83
CA GLU A 213 -14.02 -8.31 24.31
C GLU A 213 -13.20 -7.03 24.51
N LEU A 214 -13.82 -5.86 24.34
CA LEU A 214 -13.21 -4.56 24.60
C LEU A 214 -12.75 -4.41 26.05
N GLU A 215 -13.46 -5.00 27.01
CA GLU A 215 -13.07 -4.99 28.43
C GLU A 215 -11.80 -5.80 28.70
N LYS A 216 -11.50 -6.79 27.86
CA LYS A 216 -10.33 -7.66 28.00
C LYS A 216 -9.08 -7.08 27.32
N LEU A 217 -9.24 -6.06 26.48
CA LEU A 217 -8.11 -5.37 25.86
C LEU A 217 -7.35 -4.55 26.91
N PRO A 218 -6.00 -4.45 26.80
CA PRO A 218 -5.22 -3.60 27.68
C PRO A 218 -5.73 -2.15 27.65
N ILE A 219 -5.86 -1.53 28.83
CA ILE A 219 -6.33 -0.14 28.98
C ILE A 219 -5.65 0.85 28.01
N PRO A 220 -4.32 0.77 27.74
CA PRO A 220 -3.67 1.69 26.81
C PRO A 220 -4.23 1.65 25.38
N VAL A 221 -4.82 0.55 24.93
CA VAL A 221 -5.45 0.44 23.61
C VAL A 221 -6.57 1.46 23.45
N LYS A 222 -7.39 1.64 24.50
CA LYS A 222 -8.51 2.60 24.52
C LYS A 222 -8.03 4.06 24.52
N LYS A 223 -6.73 4.29 24.73
CA LYS A 223 -6.12 5.63 24.70
C LYS A 223 -5.58 6.01 23.32
N PHE A 224 -5.58 5.10 22.33
CA PHE A 224 -5.17 5.46 20.98
C PHE A 224 -6.34 6.08 20.22
N ASP A 225 -6.69 7.30 20.59
CA ASP A 225 -7.76 8.12 20.02
C ASP A 225 -7.21 9.07 18.91
N ILE A 226 -8.10 9.89 18.35
CA ILE A 226 -7.72 10.89 17.35
C ILE A 226 -6.64 11.88 17.85
N GLN A 227 -6.64 12.20 19.15
CA GLN A 227 -5.65 13.13 19.73
C GLN A 227 -4.25 12.51 19.73
N ASN A 228 -4.13 11.24 20.14
CA ASN A 228 -2.85 10.53 20.13
C ASN A 228 -2.40 10.18 18.70
N GLN A 229 -3.33 9.90 17.78
CA GLN A 229 -3.00 9.80 16.36
C GLN A 229 -2.43 11.13 15.81
N ASN A 230 -3.01 12.28 16.19
CA ASN A 230 -2.48 13.59 15.80
C ASN A 230 -1.10 13.89 16.40
N LYS A 231 -0.81 13.40 17.61
CA LYS A 231 0.56 13.47 18.16
C LYS A 231 1.54 12.67 17.32
N LEU A 232 1.15 11.48 16.86
CA LEU A 232 1.96 10.66 15.97
C LEU A 232 2.16 11.34 14.61
N VAL A 233 1.14 12.02 14.07
CA VAL A 233 1.28 12.85 12.86
C VAL A 233 2.39 13.89 13.05
N ARG A 234 2.37 14.64 14.16
CA ARG A 234 3.38 15.67 14.46
C ARG A 234 4.78 15.07 14.58
N PHE A 235 4.91 13.98 15.32
CA PHE A 235 6.16 13.24 15.44
C PHE A 235 6.73 12.84 14.06
N ILE A 236 5.90 12.29 13.17
CA ILE A 236 6.33 11.92 11.82
C ILE A 236 6.81 13.12 11.01
N PHE A 237 6.14 14.27 11.13
CA PHE A 237 6.57 15.49 10.46
C PHE A 237 7.89 16.03 11.02
N GLU A 238 8.06 16.01 12.34
CA GLU A 238 9.31 16.41 13.01
C GLU A 238 10.49 15.55 12.52
N GLU A 239 10.35 14.22 12.55
CA GLU A 239 11.35 13.29 12.01
C GLU A 239 11.63 13.51 10.52
N GLN A 240 10.60 13.77 9.71
CA GLN A 240 10.79 14.05 8.29
C GLN A 240 11.62 15.32 8.04
N ILE A 241 11.42 16.37 8.86
CA ILE A 241 12.22 17.60 8.78
C ILE A 241 13.67 17.32 9.17
N GLU A 242 13.89 16.55 10.23
CA GLU A 242 15.24 16.18 10.65
C GLU A 242 16.00 15.40 9.58
N GLU A 243 15.37 14.42 8.95
CA GLU A 243 15.99 13.62 7.89
C GLU A 243 16.31 14.46 6.64
N ARG A 244 15.47 15.44 6.30
CA ARG A 244 15.77 16.42 5.24
C ARG A 244 16.97 17.30 5.59
N ASN A 245 17.05 17.77 6.83
CA ASN A 245 18.19 18.57 7.28
C ASN A 245 19.50 17.77 7.26
N LYS A 246 19.44 16.44 7.40
CA LYS A 246 20.58 15.53 7.26
C LYS A 246 20.90 15.16 5.80
N GLY A 247 20.07 15.57 4.83
CA GLY A 247 20.21 15.20 3.42
C GLY A 247 19.88 13.73 3.11
N LEU A 248 19.11 13.07 3.97
CA LEU A 248 18.73 11.66 3.83
C LEU A 248 17.42 11.46 3.05
N ILE A 249 16.64 12.54 2.84
CA ILE A 249 15.39 12.58 2.07
C ILE A 249 15.29 13.90 1.29
#